data_AF-A0AAD1G2Q6-F1
#
_entry.id   AF-A0AAD1G2Q6-F1
#
_cell.length_a   1.000
_cell.length_b   1.000
_cell.length_c   1.000
_cell.angle_alpha   90.00
_cell.angle_beta   90.00
_cell.angle_gamma   90.00
#
_symmetry.space_group_name_H-M   'P 1'
#
loop_
_entity.id
_entity.type
_entity.pdbx_description
1 polymer ?
#
loop_
_entity_poly.entity_id
_entity_poly.type
_entity_poly.pdbx_seq_one_letter_code
_entity_poly.pdbx_strand_id
1 'polypeptide(L)'
;MRRLPFWVPVLPLLLGLIAYWLYWQGEAKGFGEIVSARIGAPVETAGFPYRIEARAGDIAVRRQTRELSFAAHASSVVVNRQPWRTGHVVVVAEQPRLQFALTRLAGMRLDVEAPAMLASVRRPGDTLERLSMQFETAKVWLPFAGGPFDASNFELHLRETPGGEPQGKSPTLPVQAEARIAGTLDRAGVSLGIDIPLFVTARAPINAIDGWRNGGTIEVKGAQLLARDKPLADIDATLAPLPDGRIAVSGTIRSECPFTVKALLEGTVPAAEYRARRARTMTLTGDSAAGVTVGDPEGASGGPVRSQEPPCPVPHR
;
A
#
# COMPACT_ATOMS: atom_id res chain seq x y z
N MET A 1 41.40 -16.29 -49.41
CA MET A 1 40.79 -16.29 -48.07
C MET A 1 40.63 -17.73 -47.59
N ARG A 2 41.34 -18.16 -46.54
CA ARG A 2 41.17 -19.51 -45.96
C ARG A 2 39.80 -19.56 -45.25
N ARG A 3 38.91 -20.46 -45.67
CA ARG A 3 37.62 -20.67 -45.00
C ARG A 3 37.88 -21.39 -43.68
N LEU A 4 37.59 -20.73 -42.56
CA LEU A 4 37.60 -21.38 -41.25
C LEU A 4 36.57 -22.51 -41.27
N PRO A 5 36.90 -23.70 -40.73
CA PRO A 5 35.94 -24.77 -40.60
C PRO A 5 34.73 -24.30 -39.77
N PHE A 6 33.52 -24.68 -40.19
CA PHE A 6 32.27 -24.28 -39.55
C PHE A 6 32.19 -24.60 -38.05
N TRP A 7 32.92 -25.62 -37.58
CA TRP A 7 32.94 -26.01 -36.17
C TRP A 7 33.70 -25.02 -35.27
N VAL A 8 34.63 -24.23 -35.81
CA VAL A 8 35.42 -23.26 -35.02
C VAL A 8 34.55 -22.18 -34.36
N PRO A 9 33.58 -21.54 -35.04
CA PRO A 9 32.63 -20.63 -34.38
C PRO A 9 31.49 -21.34 -33.63
N VAL A 10 31.11 -22.56 -34.04
CA VAL A 10 29.96 -23.28 -33.44
C VAL A 10 30.29 -23.88 -32.08
N LEU A 11 31.50 -24.41 -31.90
CA LEU A 11 31.89 -25.05 -30.64
C LEU A 11 31.84 -24.09 -29.44
N PRO A 12 32.42 -22.86 -29.49
CA PRO A 12 32.31 -21.90 -28.39
C PRO A 12 30.86 -21.50 -28.10
N LEU A 13 30.02 -21.38 -29.14
CA LEU A 13 28.60 -21.06 -28.99
C LEU A 13 27.87 -22.17 -28.24
N LEU A 14 28.06 -23.44 -28.63
CA LEU A 14 27.46 -24.59 -27.96
C LEU A 14 27.93 -24.70 -26.50
N LEU A 15 29.22 -24.51 -26.25
CA LEU A 15 29.75 -24.50 -24.88
C LEU A 15 29.15 -23.36 -24.05
N GLY A 16 28.98 -22.17 -24.65
CA GLY A 16 28.30 -21.05 -24.01
C GLY A 16 26.84 -21.34 -23.67
N LEU A 17 26.10 -21.99 -24.58
CA LEU A 17 24.72 -22.40 -24.35
C LEU A 17 24.59 -23.44 -23.24
N ILE A 18 25.49 -24.44 -23.21
CA ILE A 18 25.52 -25.47 -22.15
C ILE A 18 25.87 -24.83 -20.81
N ALA A 19 26.90 -23.99 -20.75
CA ALA A 19 27.31 -23.29 -19.54
C ALA A 19 26.17 -22.41 -19.00
N TYR A 20 25.47 -21.69 -19.89
CA TYR A 20 24.32 -20.88 -19.52
C TYR A 20 23.15 -21.72 -19.02
N TRP A 21 22.85 -22.83 -19.68
CA TRP A 21 21.79 -23.74 -19.26
C TRP A 21 22.05 -24.31 -17.86
N LEU A 22 23.29 -24.71 -17.55
CA LEU A 22 23.70 -25.16 -16.22
C LEU A 22 23.56 -24.06 -15.18
N TYR A 23 24.01 -22.84 -15.50
CA TYR A 23 23.82 -21.67 -14.64
C TYR A 23 22.34 -21.41 -14.34
N TRP A 24 21.50 -21.39 -15.38
CA TRP A 24 20.06 -21.16 -15.24
C TRP A 24 19.39 -22.24 -14.39
N GLN A 25 19.76 -23.52 -14.55
CA GLN A 25 19.25 -24.62 -13.72
C GLN A 25 19.61 -24.44 -12.24
N GLY A 26 20.86 -24.03 -11.97
CA GLY A 26 21.30 -23.72 -10.60
C GLY A 26 20.49 -22.58 -9.97
N GLU A 27 20.31 -21.49 -10.72
CA GLU A 27 19.49 -20.34 -10.29
C GLU A 27 18.02 -20.72 -10.07
N ALA A 28 17.44 -21.52 -10.97
CA ALA A 28 16.05 -21.97 -10.89
C ALA A 28 15.82 -22.84 -9.65
N LYS A 29 16.71 -23.80 -9.40
CA LYS A 29 16.66 -24.66 -8.21
C LYS A 29 16.77 -23.83 -6.92
N GLY A 30 17.78 -22.97 -6.82
CA GLY A 30 17.96 -22.13 -5.63
C GLY A 30 16.80 -21.17 -5.41
N PHE A 31 16.22 -20.63 -6.49
CA PHE A 31 15.00 -19.82 -6.39
C PHE A 31 13.81 -20.62 -5.88
N GLY A 32 13.59 -21.83 -6.39
CA GLY A 32 12.54 -22.74 -5.93
C GLY A 32 12.66 -23.05 -4.44
N GLU A 33 13.87 -23.35 -3.98
CA GLU A 33 14.16 -23.60 -2.56
C GLU A 33 13.83 -22.37 -1.69
N ILE A 34 14.21 -21.17 -2.12
CA ILE A 34 13.89 -19.91 -1.42
C ILE A 34 12.37 -19.70 -1.34
N VAL A 35 11.66 -19.82 -2.46
CA VAL A 35 10.21 -19.58 -2.50
C VAL A 35 9.49 -20.63 -1.66
N SER A 36 9.83 -21.91 -1.82
CA SER A 36 9.29 -23.03 -1.05
C SER A 36 9.44 -22.81 0.46
N ALA A 37 10.62 -22.42 0.92
CA ALA A 37 10.87 -22.11 2.33
C ALA A 37 10.04 -20.92 2.82
N ARG A 38 9.81 -19.91 1.97
CA ARG A 38 9.06 -18.70 2.32
C ARG A 38 7.56 -18.93 2.37
N ILE A 39 7.01 -19.74 1.46
CA ILE A 39 5.57 -20.05 1.44
C ILE A 39 5.21 -21.25 2.32
N GLY A 40 6.18 -22.12 2.64
CA GLY A 40 5.97 -23.31 3.44
C GLY A 40 5.34 -24.48 2.68
N ALA A 41 5.45 -24.50 1.36
CA ALA A 41 4.86 -25.50 0.47
C ALA A 41 5.79 -25.77 -0.72
N PRO A 42 5.77 -26.98 -1.30
CA PRO A 42 6.57 -27.29 -2.48
C PRO A 42 6.17 -26.38 -3.66
N VAL A 43 7.16 -26.06 -4.49
CA VAL A 43 6.96 -25.22 -5.68
C VAL A 43 7.44 -25.93 -6.94
N GLU A 44 6.74 -25.71 -8.03
CA GLU A 44 7.19 -26.09 -9.37
C GLU A 44 8.01 -24.94 -9.96
N THR A 45 9.25 -25.22 -10.33
CA THR A 45 10.13 -24.24 -10.98
C THR A 45 10.16 -24.45 -12.49
N ALA A 46 9.87 -23.40 -13.25
CA ALA A 46 9.85 -23.41 -14.71
C ALA A 46 10.35 -22.06 -15.27
N GLY A 47 10.31 -21.88 -16.59
CA GLY A 47 10.51 -20.58 -17.21
C GLY A 47 11.32 -20.61 -18.50
N PHE A 48 11.88 -19.45 -18.85
CA PHE A 48 12.65 -19.19 -20.06
C PHE A 48 14.07 -18.73 -19.70
N PRO A 49 15.03 -18.73 -20.64
CA PRO A 49 16.40 -18.27 -20.40
C PRO A 49 16.50 -16.96 -19.60
N TYR A 50 15.58 -16.00 -19.79
CA TYR A 50 15.58 -14.70 -19.11
C TYR A 50 14.59 -14.57 -17.94
N ARG A 51 13.84 -15.63 -17.59
CA ARG A 51 12.79 -15.63 -16.56
C ARG A 51 12.71 -16.98 -15.86
N ILE A 52 12.79 -16.96 -14.54
CA ILE A 52 12.53 -18.10 -13.68
C ILE A 52 11.18 -17.89 -13.01
N GLU A 53 10.36 -18.91 -13.00
CA GLU A 53 9.04 -18.96 -12.39
C GLU A 53 9.04 -20.02 -11.29
N ALA A 54 8.46 -19.69 -10.14
CA ALA A 54 8.12 -20.65 -9.10
C ALA A 54 6.61 -20.59 -8.88
N ARG A 55 5.92 -21.71 -9.10
CA ARG A 55 4.47 -21.82 -8.97
C ARG A 55 4.10 -22.68 -7.77
N ALA A 56 3.08 -22.26 -7.03
CA ALA A 56 2.46 -23.02 -5.95
C ALA A 56 0.94 -22.93 -6.06
N GLY A 57 0.25 -24.02 -5.74
CA GLY A 57 -1.21 -24.05 -5.55
C GLY A 57 -1.57 -24.03 -4.07
N ASP A 58 -2.73 -23.47 -3.76
CA ASP A 58 -3.36 -23.42 -2.42
C ASP A 58 -2.37 -23.10 -1.29
N ILE A 59 -1.88 -21.87 -1.29
CA ILE A 59 -0.91 -21.43 -0.30
C ILE A 59 -1.60 -20.83 0.93
N ALA A 60 -1.04 -21.12 2.10
CA ALA A 60 -1.42 -20.47 3.36
C ALA A 60 -0.16 -20.09 4.12
N VAL A 61 0.16 -18.79 4.12
CA VAL A 61 1.30 -18.23 4.83
C VAL A 61 0.80 -17.53 6.08
N ARG A 62 1.34 -17.91 7.24
CA ARG A 62 1.15 -17.16 8.48
C ARG A 62 2.51 -16.79 9.06
N ARG A 63 2.66 -15.52 9.43
CA ARG A 63 3.83 -14.97 10.10
C ARG A 63 3.33 -14.13 11.26
N GLN A 64 3.83 -14.42 12.44
CA GLN A 64 3.51 -13.66 13.63
C GLN A 64 4.83 -13.33 14.31
N THR A 65 5.16 -12.04 14.33
CA THR A 65 6.21 -11.49 15.17
C THR A 65 5.56 -10.81 16.37
N ARG A 66 6.39 -10.25 17.25
CA ARG A 66 5.91 -9.47 18.40
C ARG A 66 5.25 -8.16 17.94
N GLU A 67 5.55 -7.72 16.73
CA GLU A 67 5.19 -6.42 16.15
C GLU A 67 4.15 -6.51 15.02
N LEU A 68 4.19 -7.60 14.24
CA LEU A 68 3.37 -7.78 13.04
C LEU A 68 2.72 -9.17 13.04
N SER A 69 1.43 -9.20 12.79
CA SER A 69 0.70 -10.39 12.37
C SER A 69 0.39 -10.25 10.88
N PHE A 70 0.86 -11.23 10.10
CA PHE A 70 0.60 -11.34 8.69
C PHE A 70 0.02 -12.72 8.40
N ALA A 71 -1.11 -12.75 7.69
CA ALA A 71 -1.64 -13.96 7.09
C ALA A 71 -1.93 -13.70 5.61
N ALA A 72 -1.61 -14.66 4.77
CA ALA A 72 -1.94 -14.65 3.36
C ALA A 72 -2.42 -16.02 2.93
N HIS A 73 -3.52 -16.04 2.18
CA HIS A 73 -4.01 -17.22 1.46
C HIS A 73 -4.16 -16.88 -0.02
N ALA A 74 -3.96 -17.84 -0.91
CA ALA A 74 -4.25 -17.70 -2.34
C ALA A 74 -4.43 -19.08 -2.96
N SER A 75 -5.33 -19.20 -3.95
CA SER A 75 -5.59 -20.46 -4.65
C SER A 75 -4.42 -20.87 -5.55
N SER A 76 -3.70 -19.89 -6.10
CA SER A 76 -2.45 -20.11 -6.83
C SER A 76 -1.55 -18.89 -6.70
N VAL A 77 -0.24 -19.13 -6.72
CA VAL A 77 0.79 -18.08 -6.75
C VAL A 77 1.86 -18.42 -7.77
N VAL A 78 2.25 -17.41 -8.55
CA VAL A 78 3.40 -17.47 -9.44
C VAL A 78 4.37 -16.36 -9.05
N VAL A 79 5.57 -16.74 -8.63
CA VAL A 79 6.67 -15.81 -8.34
C VAL A 79 7.66 -15.84 -9.50
N ASN A 80 7.93 -14.68 -10.07
CA ASN A 80 8.81 -14.49 -11.22
C ASN A 80 10.07 -13.72 -10.79
N ARG A 81 11.21 -14.12 -11.35
CA ARG A 81 12.53 -13.50 -11.13
C ARG A 81 13.36 -13.59 -12.41
N GLN A 82 14.28 -12.65 -12.64
CA GLN A 82 15.34 -12.82 -13.65
C GLN A 82 16.53 -13.56 -13.03
N PRO A 83 17.22 -14.46 -13.76
CA PRO A 83 18.37 -15.21 -13.21
C PRO A 83 19.45 -14.31 -12.61
N TRP A 84 19.76 -13.18 -13.26
CA TRP A 84 20.81 -12.24 -12.84
C TRP A 84 20.31 -11.07 -11.97
N ARG A 85 19.00 -10.97 -11.66
CA ARG A 85 18.45 -9.93 -10.75
C ARG A 85 17.72 -10.58 -9.59
N THR A 86 18.48 -11.05 -8.62
CA THR A 86 17.96 -11.79 -7.45
C THR A 86 17.17 -10.92 -6.47
N GLY A 87 17.45 -9.60 -6.43
CA GLY A 87 16.78 -8.64 -5.55
C GLY A 87 15.44 -8.10 -6.07
N HIS A 88 14.91 -8.59 -7.18
CA HIS A 88 13.62 -8.16 -7.74
C HIS A 88 12.75 -9.37 -8.09
N VAL A 89 11.56 -9.42 -7.50
CA VAL A 89 10.56 -10.45 -7.76
C VAL A 89 9.20 -9.83 -8.09
N VAL A 90 8.47 -10.51 -8.97
CA VAL A 90 7.08 -10.18 -9.33
C VAL A 90 6.20 -11.35 -8.95
N VAL A 91 5.17 -11.10 -8.15
CA VAL A 91 4.24 -12.10 -7.65
C VAL A 91 2.88 -11.87 -8.32
N VAL A 92 2.30 -12.94 -8.86
CA VAL A 92 0.91 -12.96 -9.29
C VAL A 92 0.19 -13.96 -8.39
N ALA A 93 -0.95 -13.57 -7.83
CA ALA A 93 -1.76 -14.45 -6.98
C ALA A 93 -3.21 -14.46 -7.44
N GLU A 94 -3.83 -15.63 -7.43
CA GLU A 94 -5.26 -15.82 -7.67
C GLU A 94 -6.01 -15.99 -6.34
N GLN A 95 -7.18 -15.36 -6.27
CA GLN A 95 -8.03 -15.32 -5.08
C GLN A 95 -7.29 -14.97 -3.78
N PRO A 96 -6.38 -13.97 -3.77
CA PRO A 96 -5.62 -13.67 -2.57
C PRO A 96 -6.51 -13.14 -1.45
N ARG A 97 -6.24 -13.60 -0.22
CA ARG A 97 -6.74 -13.04 1.03
C ARG A 97 -5.56 -12.66 1.90
N LEU A 98 -5.34 -11.37 2.06
CA LEU A 98 -4.25 -10.81 2.84
C LEU A 98 -4.80 -10.20 4.13
N GLN A 99 -4.12 -10.44 5.25
CA GLN A 99 -4.43 -9.84 6.53
C GLN A 99 -3.14 -9.32 7.14
N PHE A 100 -3.07 -8.01 7.35
CA PHE A 100 -1.97 -7.33 8.01
C PHE A 100 -2.49 -6.69 9.27
N ALA A 101 -1.86 -6.96 10.41
CA ALA A 101 -2.19 -6.30 11.67
C ALA A 101 -0.92 -5.97 12.46
N LEU A 102 -0.84 -4.73 12.94
CA LEU A 102 0.24 -4.32 13.85
C LEU A 102 -0.18 -4.72 15.28
N THR A 103 0.42 -5.79 15.82
CA THR A 103 -0.06 -6.47 17.05
C THR A 103 -0.03 -5.59 18.30
N ARG A 104 0.78 -4.53 18.30
CA ARG A 104 0.92 -3.57 19.41
C ARG A 104 0.15 -2.28 19.20
N LEU A 105 -0.49 -2.11 18.05
CA LEU A 105 -1.24 -0.92 17.68
C LEU A 105 -2.69 -1.32 17.43
N ALA A 106 -3.53 -1.14 18.44
CA ALA A 106 -4.95 -1.48 18.33
C ALA A 106 -5.57 -0.78 17.11
N GLY A 107 -6.44 -1.47 16.37
CA GLY A 107 -7.16 -0.92 15.21
C GLY A 107 -6.35 -0.78 13.91
N MET A 108 -5.03 -0.98 13.94
CA MET A 108 -4.17 -0.96 12.75
C MET A 108 -4.20 -2.30 12.02
N ARG A 109 -5.29 -2.56 11.31
CA ARG A 109 -5.50 -3.77 10.51
C ARG A 109 -5.93 -3.42 9.09
N LEU A 110 -5.28 -4.06 8.11
CA LEU A 110 -5.63 -4.02 6.70
C LEU A 110 -5.93 -5.45 6.25
N ASP A 111 -7.17 -5.70 5.83
CA ASP A 111 -7.52 -6.93 5.14
C ASP A 111 -7.85 -6.63 3.68
N VAL A 112 -7.45 -7.53 2.79
CA VAL A 112 -7.72 -7.44 1.35
C VAL A 112 -8.13 -8.80 0.85
N GLU A 113 -9.27 -8.87 0.16
CA GLU A 113 -9.69 -10.04 -0.60
C GLU A 113 -9.89 -9.63 -2.05
N ALA A 114 -9.30 -10.34 -3.00
CA ALA A 114 -9.41 -9.97 -4.41
C ALA A 114 -9.50 -11.21 -5.32
N PRO A 115 -10.02 -11.08 -6.56
CA PRO A 115 -9.94 -12.16 -7.55
C PRO A 115 -8.51 -12.41 -8.02
N ALA A 116 -7.70 -11.35 -8.12
CA ALA A 116 -6.31 -11.40 -8.54
C ALA A 116 -5.49 -10.29 -7.88
N MET A 117 -4.19 -10.53 -7.73
CA MET A 117 -3.20 -9.53 -7.29
C MET A 117 -1.96 -9.61 -8.16
N LEU A 118 -1.44 -8.43 -8.53
CA LEU A 118 -0.08 -8.27 -9.02
C LEU A 118 0.74 -7.56 -7.94
N ALA A 119 1.86 -8.13 -7.54
CA ALA A 119 2.79 -7.49 -6.63
C ALA A 119 4.22 -7.50 -7.18
N SER A 120 4.99 -6.48 -6.83
CA SER A 120 6.43 -6.41 -7.12
C SER A 120 7.18 -6.03 -5.84
N VAL A 121 8.28 -6.73 -5.60
CA VAL A 121 9.15 -6.50 -4.45
C VAL A 121 10.58 -6.35 -4.96
N ARG A 122 11.20 -5.22 -4.64
CA ARG A 122 12.59 -4.93 -4.88
C ARG A 122 13.29 -4.67 -3.55
N ARG A 123 14.23 -5.55 -3.23
CA ARG A 123 15.01 -5.55 -1.99
C ARG A 123 16.46 -5.94 -2.28
N PRO A 124 17.32 -5.01 -2.70
CA PRO A 124 18.76 -5.25 -2.74
C PRO A 124 19.30 -5.29 -1.31
N GLY A 125 19.85 -6.44 -0.91
CA GLY A 125 20.33 -6.64 0.46
C GLY A 125 19.18 -6.65 1.48
N ASP A 126 19.24 -5.76 2.46
CA ASP A 126 18.29 -5.72 3.59
C ASP A 126 17.30 -4.56 3.56
N THR A 127 17.41 -3.65 2.58
CA THR A 127 16.51 -2.49 2.46
C THR A 127 15.38 -2.77 1.47
N LEU A 128 14.14 -2.51 1.88
CA LEU A 128 12.98 -2.56 0.98
C LEU A 128 12.93 -1.30 0.10
N GLU A 129 13.59 -1.32 -1.06
CA GLU A 129 13.52 -0.20 -2.01
C GLU A 129 12.12 0.00 -2.59
N ARG A 130 11.36 -1.08 -2.79
CA ARG A 130 9.98 -1.01 -3.29
C ARG A 130 9.20 -2.27 -2.95
N LEU A 131 8.00 -2.08 -2.44
CA LEU A 131 6.88 -2.99 -2.46
C LEU A 131 5.75 -2.28 -3.19
N SER A 132 5.10 -2.97 -4.12
CA SER A 132 3.95 -2.44 -4.86
C SER A 132 2.98 -3.59 -5.04
N MET A 133 1.73 -3.39 -4.64
CA MET A 133 0.64 -4.34 -4.80
C MET A 133 -0.50 -3.63 -5.51
N GLN A 134 -1.08 -4.29 -6.50
CA GLN A 134 -2.16 -3.77 -7.33
C GLN A 134 -3.27 -4.81 -7.44
N PHE A 135 -4.50 -4.33 -7.30
CA PHE A 135 -5.72 -5.10 -7.38
C PHE A 135 -6.68 -4.35 -8.30
N GLU A 136 -7.09 -4.98 -9.40
CA GLU A 136 -8.07 -4.38 -10.31
C GLU A 136 -9.43 -4.22 -9.62
N THR A 137 -9.83 -5.24 -8.87
CA THR A 137 -10.98 -5.22 -7.96
C THR A 137 -10.61 -5.91 -6.65
N ALA A 138 -11.12 -5.41 -5.52
CA ALA A 138 -10.89 -5.99 -4.20
C ALA A 138 -12.01 -5.65 -3.23
N LYS A 139 -12.13 -6.43 -2.15
CA LYS A 139 -12.78 -6.03 -0.91
C LYS A 139 -11.70 -5.67 0.08
N VAL A 140 -11.76 -4.45 0.62
CA VAL A 140 -10.72 -3.90 1.49
C VAL A 140 -11.34 -3.49 2.82
N TRP A 141 -10.73 -3.92 3.91
CA TRP A 141 -11.03 -3.43 5.26
C TRP A 141 -9.89 -2.52 5.68
N LEU A 142 -10.15 -1.22 5.69
CA LEU A 142 -9.16 -0.22 6.06
C LEU A 142 -9.13 -0.03 7.59
N PRO A 143 -7.96 0.33 8.16
CA PRO A 143 -7.87 0.77 9.54
C PRO A 143 -8.86 1.91 9.81
N PHE A 144 -9.47 1.92 11.00
CA PHE A 144 -10.40 2.97 11.47
C PHE A 144 -11.70 3.12 10.65
N ALA A 145 -11.93 2.30 9.63
CA ALA A 145 -13.11 2.36 8.80
C ALA A 145 -14.08 1.22 9.16
N GLY A 146 -15.35 1.55 9.42
CA GLY A 146 -16.34 0.62 9.97
C GLY A 146 -16.93 -0.38 8.98
N GLY A 147 -16.10 -1.18 8.30
CA GLY A 147 -16.54 -2.27 7.41
C GLY A 147 -15.75 -2.39 6.11
N PRO A 148 -16.08 -3.38 5.25
CA PRO A 148 -15.45 -3.52 3.94
C PRO A 148 -15.88 -2.41 2.98
N PHE A 149 -14.97 -2.10 2.07
CA PHE A 149 -15.23 -1.34 0.85
C PHE A 149 -15.02 -2.26 -0.34
N ASP A 150 -15.93 -2.20 -1.31
CA ASP A 150 -15.61 -2.69 -2.65
C ASP A 150 -14.64 -1.67 -3.26
N ALA A 151 -13.54 -2.11 -3.84
CA ALA A 151 -12.49 -1.24 -4.32
C ALA A 151 -12.15 -1.58 -5.77
N SER A 152 -11.87 -0.56 -6.58
CA SER A 152 -11.38 -0.69 -7.95
C SER A 152 -10.06 0.06 -8.15
N ASN A 153 -9.17 -0.51 -8.96
CA ASN A 153 -7.80 -0.03 -9.17
C ASN A 153 -7.08 0.27 -7.84
N PHE A 154 -7.23 -0.62 -6.85
CA PHE A 154 -6.64 -0.44 -5.53
C PHE A 154 -5.15 -0.74 -5.57
N GLU A 155 -4.36 0.18 -5.04
CA GLU A 155 -2.90 0.12 -5.04
C GLU A 155 -2.33 0.41 -3.65
N LEU A 156 -1.37 -0.42 -3.24
CA LEU A 156 -0.53 -0.19 -2.07
C LEU A 156 0.93 -0.16 -2.51
N HIS A 157 1.60 0.96 -2.26
CA HIS A 157 3.04 1.09 -2.46
C HIS A 157 3.72 1.36 -1.12
N LEU A 158 4.90 0.78 -0.91
CA LEU A 158 5.72 1.00 0.28
C LEU A 158 7.19 1.01 -0.15
N ARG A 159 7.99 1.90 0.44
CA ARG A 159 9.44 1.88 0.34
C ARG A 159 10.04 2.29 1.67
N GLU A 160 11.16 1.68 2.02
CA GLU A 160 12.03 2.17 3.08
C GLU A 160 12.88 3.30 2.54
N THR A 161 12.95 4.37 3.32
CA THR A 161 13.81 5.52 3.08
C THR A 161 14.61 5.70 4.36
N PRO A 162 15.58 4.83 4.68
CA PRO A 162 16.30 4.96 5.95
C PRO A 162 16.99 6.33 5.98
N GLY A 163 16.35 7.29 6.64
CA GLY A 163 16.91 8.60 6.85
C GLY A 163 18.15 8.44 7.70
N GLY A 164 19.21 9.18 7.37
CA GLY A 164 20.40 9.23 8.22
C GLY A 164 20.03 9.59 9.67
N GLU A 165 20.92 9.26 10.61
CA GLU A 165 20.71 9.62 12.02
C GLU A 165 20.33 11.11 12.13
N PRO A 166 19.41 11.47 13.05
CA PRO A 166 19.04 12.87 13.24
C PRO A 166 20.30 13.70 13.52
N GLN A 167 20.66 14.59 12.59
CA GLN A 167 21.76 15.53 12.84
C GLN A 167 21.26 16.58 13.85
N GLY A 168 21.61 16.38 15.11
CA GLY A 168 21.35 17.34 16.20
C GLY A 168 19.94 17.31 16.80
N LYS A 169 19.60 18.37 17.54
CA LYS A 169 18.32 18.55 18.26
C LYS A 169 17.17 18.99 17.33
N SER A 170 17.14 18.54 16.08
CA SER A 170 16.04 18.87 15.16
C SER A 170 14.72 18.32 15.70
N PRO A 171 13.63 19.13 15.77
CA PRO A 171 12.32 18.64 16.19
C PRO A 171 11.68 17.71 15.15
N THR A 172 12.15 17.73 13.90
CA THR A 172 11.64 16.89 12.82
C THR A 172 12.43 15.58 12.76
N LEU A 173 11.74 14.47 13.01
CA LEU A 173 12.34 13.14 12.89
C LEU A 173 12.58 12.76 11.42
N PRO A 174 13.62 11.95 11.13
CA PRO A 174 13.83 11.46 9.78
C PRO A 174 12.65 10.60 9.31
N VAL A 175 12.29 10.76 8.03
CA VAL A 175 11.39 9.82 7.35
C VAL A 175 12.15 8.50 7.20
N GLN A 176 11.53 7.40 7.62
CA GLN A 176 12.10 6.06 7.60
C GLN A 176 11.45 5.17 6.55
N ALA A 177 10.20 5.46 6.21
CA ALA A 177 9.48 4.80 5.13
C ALA A 177 8.43 5.73 4.54
N GLU A 178 8.09 5.47 3.30
CA GLU A 178 6.98 6.10 2.60
C GLU A 178 6.03 5.03 2.08
N ALA A 179 4.74 5.26 2.21
CA ALA A 179 3.71 4.44 1.62
C ALA A 179 2.70 5.28 0.85
N ARG A 180 1.97 4.66 -0.07
CA ARG A 180 0.86 5.27 -0.78
C ARG A 180 -0.26 4.27 -0.91
N ILE A 181 -1.47 4.69 -0.56
CA ILE A 181 -2.70 3.94 -0.79
C ILE A 181 -3.52 4.73 -1.81
N ALA A 182 -3.88 4.10 -2.92
CA ALA A 182 -4.68 4.75 -3.96
C ALA A 182 -5.74 3.80 -4.53
N GLY A 183 -6.78 4.35 -5.13
CA GLY A 183 -7.83 3.58 -5.80
C GLY A 183 -9.19 4.26 -5.68
N THR A 184 -10.24 3.57 -6.08
CA THR A 184 -11.62 3.98 -5.83
C THR A 184 -12.25 3.03 -4.83
N LEU A 185 -12.91 3.59 -3.82
CA LEU A 185 -13.66 2.87 -2.80
C LEU A 185 -15.15 3.09 -3.00
N ASP A 186 -15.90 2.00 -3.01
CA ASP A 186 -17.33 1.94 -3.18
C ASP A 186 -17.98 1.39 -1.91
N ARG A 187 -18.96 2.10 -1.37
CA ARG A 187 -19.77 1.64 -0.24
C ARG A 187 -21.19 2.18 -0.34
N ALA A 188 -22.19 1.29 -0.26
CA ALA A 188 -23.60 1.67 -0.29
C ALA A 188 -23.97 2.57 -1.50
N GLY A 189 -23.40 2.26 -2.66
CA GLY A 189 -23.57 3.01 -3.92
C GLY A 189 -22.62 4.19 -4.10
N VAL A 190 -22.01 4.69 -3.03
CA VAL A 190 -21.13 5.86 -3.07
C VAL A 190 -19.71 5.47 -3.49
N SER A 191 -19.25 6.03 -4.61
CA SER A 191 -17.87 5.91 -5.11
C SER A 191 -16.99 7.10 -4.73
N LEU A 192 -15.83 6.81 -4.13
CA LEU A 192 -14.86 7.81 -3.68
C LEU A 192 -13.45 7.42 -4.13
N GLY A 193 -12.82 8.24 -4.96
CA GLY A 193 -11.40 8.08 -5.27
C GLY A 193 -10.55 8.51 -4.07
N ILE A 194 -9.49 7.77 -3.79
CA ILE A 194 -8.53 8.06 -2.72
C ILE A 194 -7.11 8.09 -3.29
N ASP A 195 -6.31 9.03 -2.79
CA ASP A 195 -4.86 9.04 -2.92
C ASP A 195 -4.25 9.50 -1.60
N ILE A 196 -3.65 8.57 -0.86
CA ILE A 196 -3.21 8.77 0.52
C ILE A 196 -1.70 8.51 0.58
N PRO A 197 -0.86 9.54 0.44
CA PRO A 197 0.56 9.46 0.73
C PRO A 197 0.77 9.41 2.25
N LEU A 198 1.62 8.50 2.69
CA LEU A 198 1.94 8.22 4.09
C LEU A 198 3.45 8.34 4.29
N PHE A 199 3.86 9.08 5.31
CA PHE A 199 5.26 9.26 5.68
C PHE A 199 5.48 8.77 7.10
N VAL A 200 6.24 7.70 7.26
CA VAL A 200 6.58 7.15 8.57
C VAL A 200 7.82 7.87 9.07
N THR A 201 7.69 8.68 10.12
CA THR A 201 8.83 9.37 10.75
C THR A 201 9.16 8.71 12.09
N ALA A 202 10.43 8.47 12.36
CA ALA A 202 10.89 7.89 13.62
C ALA A 202 12.39 8.07 13.82
N ARG A 203 12.84 7.92 15.07
CA ARG A 203 14.26 7.91 15.44
C ARG A 203 14.97 6.61 15.08
N ALA A 204 14.21 5.52 14.91
CA ALA A 204 14.72 4.19 14.59
C ALA A 204 14.14 3.72 13.26
N PRO A 205 14.84 2.81 12.55
CA PRO A 205 14.32 2.18 11.34
C PRO A 205 13.01 1.44 11.60
N ILE A 206 12.21 1.25 10.54
CA ILE A 206 10.87 0.65 10.64
C ILE A 206 10.88 -0.81 11.14
N ASN A 207 11.99 -1.52 10.96
CA ASN A 207 12.18 -2.88 11.51
C ASN A 207 12.28 -2.90 13.05
N ALA A 208 12.45 -1.74 13.69
CA ALA A 208 12.49 -1.57 15.14
C ALA A 208 11.22 -0.86 15.63
N ILE A 209 10.06 -1.54 15.60
CA ILE A 209 8.76 -0.92 15.92
C ILE A 209 8.72 -0.27 17.31
N ASP A 210 9.48 -0.80 18.28
CA ASP A 210 9.55 -0.23 19.62
C ASP A 210 10.21 1.17 19.60
N GLY A 211 11.16 1.39 18.70
CA GLY A 211 11.74 2.70 18.43
C GLY A 211 10.77 3.64 17.70
N TRP A 212 9.88 3.11 16.85
CA TRP A 212 8.78 3.88 16.26
C TRP A 212 7.72 4.24 17.32
N ARG A 213 7.37 3.34 18.23
CA ARG A 213 6.37 3.60 19.28
C ARG A 213 6.81 4.71 20.25
N ASN A 214 8.11 4.85 20.46
CA ASN A 214 8.68 5.83 21.38
C ASN A 214 8.95 7.18 20.69
N GLY A 215 7.94 7.73 20.01
CA GLY A 215 7.95 9.08 19.45
C GLY A 215 7.95 9.17 17.92
N GLY A 216 7.72 8.07 17.20
CA GLY A 216 7.46 8.09 15.76
C GLY A 216 6.02 8.46 15.43
N THR A 217 5.80 8.93 14.21
CA THR A 217 4.49 9.31 13.68
C THR A 217 4.30 8.73 12.28
N ILE A 218 3.04 8.64 11.83
CA ILE A 218 2.69 8.51 10.42
C ILE A 218 2.02 9.82 10.03
N GLU A 219 2.62 10.54 9.10
CA GLU A 219 2.07 11.76 8.55
C GLU A 219 1.35 11.44 7.24
N VAL A 220 0.10 11.84 7.14
CA VAL A 220 -0.70 11.95 5.92
C VAL A 220 -0.55 13.39 5.45
N LYS A 221 0.05 13.61 4.27
CA LYS A 221 0.28 14.97 3.74
C LYS A 221 -0.28 15.13 2.34
N GLY A 222 -1.30 15.95 2.18
CA GLY A 222 -1.95 16.19 0.90
C GLY A 222 -2.67 14.95 0.36
N ALA A 223 -3.31 14.16 1.25
CA ALA A 223 -4.17 13.09 0.79
C ALA A 223 -5.41 13.67 0.11
N GLN A 224 -5.86 13.05 -0.97
CA GLN A 224 -6.97 13.54 -1.77
C GLN A 224 -8.15 12.59 -1.72
N LEU A 225 -9.33 13.18 -1.52
CA LEU A 225 -10.61 12.56 -1.82
C LEU A 225 -11.08 13.07 -3.18
N LEU A 226 -11.50 12.17 -4.07
CA LEU A 226 -11.91 12.50 -5.42
C LEU A 226 -13.36 12.09 -5.67
N ALA A 227 -14.15 12.99 -6.26
CA ALA A 227 -15.46 12.69 -6.82
C ALA A 227 -15.35 12.67 -8.35
N ARG A 228 -15.45 11.48 -8.97
CA ARG A 228 -15.27 11.28 -10.42
C ARG A 228 -13.96 11.92 -10.93
N ASP A 229 -12.86 11.55 -10.29
CA ASP A 229 -11.50 12.02 -10.60
C ASP A 229 -11.25 13.52 -10.40
N LYS A 230 -12.21 14.25 -9.82
CA LYS A 230 -12.05 15.67 -9.45
C LYS A 230 -11.80 15.81 -7.95
N PRO A 231 -10.84 16.64 -7.52
CA PRO A 231 -10.61 16.92 -6.11
C PRO A 231 -11.90 17.35 -5.41
N LEU A 232 -12.22 16.64 -4.33
CA LEU A 232 -13.35 16.92 -3.44
C LEU A 232 -12.84 17.45 -2.09
N ALA A 233 -11.78 16.86 -1.55
CA ALA A 233 -11.16 17.31 -0.31
C ALA A 233 -9.66 17.00 -0.27
N ASP A 234 -8.92 17.85 0.43
CA ASP A 234 -7.55 17.58 0.85
C ASP A 234 -7.54 17.21 2.34
N ILE A 235 -6.74 16.22 2.72
CA ILE A 235 -6.60 15.72 4.08
C ILE A 235 -5.14 15.76 4.49
N ASP A 236 -4.88 16.40 5.61
CA ASP A 236 -3.62 16.34 6.33
C ASP A 236 -3.89 15.76 7.71
N ALA A 237 -3.14 14.73 8.12
CA ALA A 237 -3.33 14.10 9.41
C ALA A 237 -2.04 13.51 9.96
N THR A 238 -1.94 13.44 11.28
CA THR A 238 -0.87 12.80 12.01
C THR A 238 -1.46 11.66 12.82
N LEU A 239 -0.89 10.46 12.66
CA LEU A 239 -1.17 9.31 13.49
C LEU A 239 0.02 9.10 14.42
N ALA A 240 -0.23 9.10 15.73
CA ALA A 240 0.80 8.96 16.75
C ALA A 240 0.44 7.84 17.73
N PRO A 241 1.39 6.96 18.10
CA PRO A 241 1.17 5.95 19.11
C PRO A 241 1.01 6.58 20.50
N LEU A 242 0.00 6.12 21.23
CA LEU A 242 -0.24 6.45 22.64
C LEU A 242 0.48 5.44 23.55
N PRO A 243 0.75 5.80 24.83
CA PRO A 243 1.44 4.92 25.77
C PRO A 243 0.76 3.56 26.01
N ASP A 244 -0.56 3.50 25.85
CA ASP A 244 -1.38 2.29 25.99
C ASP A 244 -1.46 1.44 24.71
N GLY A 245 -0.75 1.83 23.64
CA GLY A 245 -0.75 1.13 22.34
C GLY A 245 -1.90 1.50 21.42
N ARG A 246 -2.78 2.44 21.80
CA ARG A 246 -3.72 3.04 20.85
C ARG A 246 -3.01 3.97 19.89
N ILE A 247 -3.68 4.32 18.80
CA ILE A 247 -3.21 5.34 17.85
C ILE A 247 -4.09 6.55 17.99
N ALA A 248 -3.52 7.69 18.39
CA ALA A 248 -4.19 8.98 18.29
C ALA A 248 -4.15 9.47 16.84
N VAL A 249 -5.25 10.03 16.38
CA VAL A 249 -5.39 10.66 15.07
C VAL A 249 -5.74 12.12 15.28
N SER A 250 -4.98 13.02 14.68
CA SER A 250 -5.27 14.45 14.63
C SER A 250 -5.01 14.98 13.23
N GLY A 251 -5.81 15.93 12.76
CA GLY A 251 -5.64 16.46 11.41
C GLY A 251 -6.70 17.46 10.99
N THR A 252 -6.68 17.78 9.71
CA THR A 252 -7.61 18.70 9.06
C THR A 252 -8.05 18.18 7.71
N ILE A 253 -9.31 18.44 7.38
CA ILE A 253 -9.89 18.22 6.07
C ILE A 253 -10.25 19.59 5.49
N ARG A 254 -9.78 19.88 4.28
CA ARG A 254 -10.13 21.10 3.54
C ARG A 254 -10.99 20.76 2.34
N SER A 255 -12.15 21.39 2.23
CA SER A 255 -13.06 21.18 1.10
C SER A 255 -13.89 22.40 0.78
N GLU A 256 -14.20 22.60 -0.50
CA GLU A 256 -15.24 23.53 -0.95
C GLU A 256 -16.66 22.96 -0.72
N CYS A 257 -16.78 21.69 -0.38
CA CYS A 257 -18.02 20.96 -0.10
C CYS A 257 -17.95 20.26 1.27
N PRO A 258 -17.75 21.01 2.36
CA PRO A 258 -17.47 20.43 3.68
C PRO A 258 -18.60 19.54 4.20
N PHE A 259 -19.87 19.89 4.03
CA PHE A 259 -20.96 19.07 4.54
C PHE A 259 -21.11 17.77 3.74
N THR A 260 -20.86 17.83 2.43
CA THR A 260 -20.81 16.65 1.56
C THR A 260 -19.69 15.71 2.03
N VAL A 261 -18.48 16.24 2.22
CA VAL A 261 -17.32 15.46 2.65
C VAL A 261 -17.53 14.85 4.04
N LYS A 262 -18.03 15.64 4.99
CA LYS A 262 -18.35 15.14 6.34
C LYS A 262 -19.34 13.98 6.27
N ALA A 263 -20.44 14.15 5.54
CA ALA A 263 -21.43 13.09 5.38
C ALA A 263 -20.83 11.81 4.78
N LEU A 264 -19.99 11.93 3.75
CA LEU A 264 -19.31 10.79 3.13
C LEU A 264 -18.40 10.04 4.10
N LEU A 265 -17.60 10.77 4.88
CA LEU A 265 -16.70 10.19 5.87
C LEU A 265 -17.46 9.54 7.05
N GLU A 266 -18.61 10.10 7.40
CA GLU A 266 -19.52 9.55 8.42
C GLU A 266 -20.42 8.43 7.88
N GLY A 267 -20.37 8.12 6.58
CA GLY A 267 -21.21 7.10 5.95
C GLY A 267 -22.68 7.48 5.86
N THR A 268 -23.00 8.78 5.87
CA THR A 268 -24.34 9.32 5.72
C THR A 268 -24.56 9.92 4.33
N VAL A 269 -25.81 10.04 3.91
CA VAL A 269 -26.14 10.64 2.60
C VAL A 269 -26.02 12.17 2.73
N PRO A 270 -25.19 12.84 1.89
CA PRO A 270 -25.08 14.28 1.94
C PRO A 270 -26.39 14.96 1.52
N ALA A 271 -26.78 16.00 2.25
CA ALA A 271 -27.83 16.91 1.81
C ALA A 271 -27.35 17.72 0.58
N ALA A 272 -28.29 18.36 -0.13
CA ALA A 272 -27.93 19.26 -1.22
C ALA A 272 -27.07 20.41 -0.68
N GLU A 273 -25.81 20.48 -1.11
CA GLU A 273 -24.84 21.50 -0.74
C GLU A 273 -24.41 22.28 -1.99
N TYR A 274 -24.34 23.60 -1.86
CA TYR A 274 -23.67 24.45 -2.83
C TYR A 274 -22.20 24.59 -2.45
N ARG A 275 -21.35 24.56 -3.47
CA ARG A 275 -19.91 24.75 -3.29
C ARG A 275 -19.63 26.10 -2.60
N ALA A 276 -18.81 26.06 -1.56
CA ALA A 276 -18.29 27.24 -0.90
C ALA A 276 -17.27 27.94 -1.82
N ARG A 277 -17.32 29.29 -1.86
CA ARG A 277 -16.36 30.10 -2.63
C ARG A 277 -14.90 29.93 -2.21
N ARG A 278 -14.67 29.43 -1.00
CA ARG A 278 -13.35 29.12 -0.45
C ARG A 278 -13.47 27.82 0.32
N ALA A 279 -12.43 26.99 0.22
CA ALA A 279 -12.33 25.77 1.00
C ALA A 279 -12.47 26.08 2.50
N ARG A 280 -13.32 25.31 3.18
CA ARG A 280 -13.47 25.35 4.64
C ARG A 280 -12.67 24.22 5.26
N THR A 281 -12.18 24.46 6.46
CA THR A 281 -11.43 23.49 7.25
C THR A 281 -12.38 22.81 8.23
N MET A 282 -12.29 21.49 8.33
CA MET A 282 -12.88 20.66 9.37
C MET A 282 -11.75 19.97 10.13
N THR A 283 -11.90 19.78 11.43
CA THR A 283 -10.93 19.05 12.24
C THR A 283 -11.17 17.55 12.14
N LEU A 284 -10.09 16.77 12.16
CA LEU A 284 -10.11 15.32 12.27
C LEU A 284 -9.50 14.95 13.62
N THR A 285 -10.24 14.30 14.51
CA THR A 285 -9.72 13.90 15.83
C THR A 285 -10.28 12.56 16.26
N GLY A 286 -9.47 11.75 16.95
CA GLY A 286 -9.93 10.51 17.54
C GLY A 286 -8.80 9.57 17.92
N ASP A 287 -9.15 8.32 18.17
CA ASP A 287 -8.18 7.26 18.42
C ASP A 287 -8.65 5.89 17.91
N SER A 288 -7.75 4.92 17.87
CA SER A 288 -8.04 3.59 17.33
C SER A 288 -9.08 2.77 18.08
N ALA A 289 -9.43 3.13 19.32
CA ALA A 289 -10.48 2.46 20.07
C ALA A 289 -11.84 3.16 19.91
N ALA A 290 -11.86 4.50 19.94
CA ALA A 290 -13.09 5.29 19.84
C ALA A 290 -13.53 5.56 18.39
N GLY A 291 -12.64 5.35 17.42
CA GLY A 291 -12.82 5.78 16.04
C GLY A 291 -12.37 7.22 15.82
N VAL A 292 -12.45 7.66 14.57
CA VAL A 292 -12.08 9.02 14.15
C VAL A 292 -13.35 9.82 13.87
N THR A 293 -13.40 11.04 14.39
CA THR A 293 -14.52 11.97 14.23
C THR A 293 -14.12 13.17 13.37
N VAL A 294 -15.09 13.69 12.63
CA VAL A 294 -14.93 14.89 11.79
C VAL A 294 -15.71 16.03 12.45
N GLY A 295 -15.00 17.11 12.80
CA GLY A 295 -15.58 18.31 13.38
C GLY A 295 -16.45 19.08 12.38
N ASP A 296 -17.22 20.04 12.90
CA ASP A 296 -17.99 20.95 12.05
C ASP A 296 -17.07 21.90 11.27
N PRO A 297 -17.48 22.31 10.05
CA PRO A 297 -16.68 23.23 9.25
C PRO A 297 -16.56 24.59 9.92
N GLU A 298 -15.33 25.12 9.95
CA GLU A 298 -15.06 26.45 10.49
C GLU A 298 -15.75 27.55 9.66
N GLY A 299 -16.37 28.52 10.35
CA GLY A 299 -16.97 29.71 9.77
C GLY A 299 -18.48 29.59 9.49
N ALA A 300 -19.23 30.68 9.74
CA ALA A 300 -20.67 30.74 9.53
C ALA A 300 -21.04 30.39 8.08
N SER A 301 -22.14 29.66 7.88
CA SER A 301 -22.76 29.49 6.56
C SER A 301 -23.05 30.86 5.97
N GLY A 302 -22.22 31.31 5.02
CA GLY A 302 -22.42 32.59 4.34
C GLY A 302 -23.86 32.71 3.86
N GLY A 303 -24.51 33.83 4.24
CA GLY A 303 -25.92 34.09 4.01
C GLY A 303 -26.35 34.04 2.53
N PRO A 304 -27.65 34.22 2.25
CA PRO A 304 -28.20 34.05 0.92
C PRO A 304 -27.68 35.14 -0.02
N VAL A 305 -26.92 34.78 -1.07
CA VAL A 305 -26.46 35.76 -2.06
C VAL A 305 -26.50 35.18 -3.48
N ARG A 306 -27.07 35.99 -4.39
CA ARG A 306 -27.14 35.81 -5.84
C ARG A 306 -25.76 35.43 -6.42
N SER A 307 -25.73 34.54 -7.41
CA SER A 307 -24.57 33.78 -7.94
C SER A 307 -24.16 32.59 -7.07
N GLN A 308 -24.99 31.54 -7.10
CA GLN A 308 -24.64 30.24 -6.54
C GLN A 308 -23.55 29.60 -7.41
N GLU A 309 -22.44 29.22 -6.78
CA GLU A 309 -21.49 28.27 -7.38
C GLU A 309 -22.23 26.97 -7.76
N PRO A 310 -21.76 26.19 -8.74
CA PRO A 310 -22.38 24.93 -9.10
C PRO A 310 -22.50 24.01 -7.86
N PRO A 311 -23.54 23.16 -7.83
CA PRO A 311 -23.76 22.25 -6.70
C PRO A 311 -22.54 21.37 -6.47
N CYS A 312 -22.33 20.98 -5.21
CA CYS A 312 -21.31 20.03 -4.86
C CYS A 312 -21.51 18.72 -5.65
N PRO A 313 -20.43 18.11 -6.16
CA PRO A 313 -20.55 16.85 -6.88
C PRO A 313 -21.09 15.81 -5.91
N VAL A 314 -22.27 15.27 -6.24
CA VAL A 314 -22.80 14.12 -5.50
C VAL A 314 -22.06 12.89 -6.03
N PRO A 315 -21.27 12.19 -5.21
CA PRO A 315 -20.80 10.88 -5.59
C PRO A 315 -22.03 10.02 -5.90
N HIS A 316 -21.98 9.30 -7.02
CA HIS A 316 -23.15 8.57 -7.52
C HIS A 316 -23.60 7.50 -6.52
N ARG A 317 -24.81 6.98 -6.72
CA ARG A 317 -25.28 5.72 -6.14
C ARG A 317 -25.04 4.57 -7.11
#